data_AF-X1PKZ9-F1
#
_entry.id   AF-X1PKZ9-F1
#
_cell.length_a   1.000
_cell.length_b   1.000
_cell.length_c   1.000
_cell.angle_alpha   90.00
_cell.angle_beta   90.00
_cell.angle_gamma   90.00
#
_symmetry.space_group_name_H-M   'P 1'
#
loop_
_entity.id
_entity.type
_entity.pdbx_description
1 polymer ?
#
loop_
_entity_poly.entity_id
_entity_poly.type
_entity_poly.pdbx_seq_one_letter_code
_entity_poly.pdbx_strand_id
1 'polypeptide(L)' 'DVINNLKEVKLKGPEQWLKEQEEKWKCDCGMSFSWYEKVCNNCSIELVSYATTLRINKI' A
#
# COMPACT_ATOMS: atom_id res chain seq x y z
N ASP A 1 -3.22 7.53 -6.72
CA ASP A 1 -2.51 8.70 -7.23
C ASP A 1 -1.87 9.44 -6.06
N VAL A 2 -0.60 9.85 -6.18
CA VAL A 2 0.13 10.61 -5.15
C VAL A 2 -0.58 11.92 -4.82
N ILE A 3 -1.26 12.54 -5.81
CA ILE A 3 -2.03 13.79 -5.62
C ILE A 3 -3.19 13.59 -4.63
N ASN A 4 -3.74 12.39 -4.51
CA ASN A 4 -4.84 12.14 -3.57
C ASN A 4 -4.35 12.07 -2.12
N ASN A 5 -3.09 11.69 -1.86
CA ASN A 5 -2.59 11.58 -0.48
C ASN A 5 -2.69 12.91 0.28
N LEU A 6 -2.33 14.03 -0.35
CA LEU A 6 -2.41 15.35 0.29
C LEU A 6 -3.85 15.78 0.59
N LYS A 7 -4.80 15.42 -0.29
CA LYS A 7 -6.24 15.67 -0.05
C LYS A 7 -6.74 14.85 1.14
N GLU A 8 -6.38 13.57 1.20
CA GLU A 8 -6.77 12.67 2.29
C GLU A 8 -6.19 13.12 3.63
N VAL A 9 -4.91 13.51 3.68
CA VAL A 9 -4.28 14.06 4.89
C VAL A 9 -5.01 15.33 5.35
N LYS A 10 -5.37 16.22 4.41
CA LYS A 10 -6.12 17.45 4.75
C LYS A 10 -7.51 17.15 5.31
N LEU A 11 -8.20 16.12 4.82
CA LEU A 11 -9.55 15.77 5.22
C LEU A 11 -9.61 15.00 6.54
N LYS A 12 -8.68 14.07 6.75
CA LYS A 12 -8.71 13.09 7.85
C LYS A 12 -7.72 13.41 8.97
N GLY A 13 -6.73 14.26 8.69
CA GLY A 13 -5.59 14.49 9.56
C GLY A 13 -4.48 13.44 9.37
N PRO A 14 -3.26 13.74 9.82
CA PRO A 14 -2.09 12.89 9.61
C PRO A 14 -2.17 11.56 10.37
N GLU A 15 -2.74 11.53 11.58
CA GLU A 15 -2.81 10.31 12.41
C GLU A 15 -3.68 9.23 11.77
N GLN A 16 -4.90 9.60 11.38
CA GLN A 16 -5.82 8.67 10.71
C GLN A 16 -5.25 8.20 9.37
N TRP A 17 -4.64 9.11 8.61
CA TRP A 17 -4.01 8.77 7.34
C TRP A 17 -2.84 7.79 7.51
N LEU A 18 -1.99 7.98 8.53
CA LEU A 18 -0.87 7.08 8.84
C LEU A 18 -1.37 5.67 9.19
N LYS A 19 -2.40 5.57 10.03
CA LYS A 19 -3.02 4.29 10.38
C LYS A 19 -3.54 3.55 9.15
N GLU A 20 -4.18 4.27 8.22
CA GLU A 20 -4.63 3.69 6.96
C GLU A 20 -3.46 3.23 6.06
N GLN A 21 -2.33 3.95 6.07
CA GLN A 21 -1.13 3.51 5.35
C GLN A 21 -0.52 2.26 5.99
N GLU A 22 -0.43 2.17 7.32
CA GLU A 22 0.09 0.99 8.01
C GLU A 22 -0.70 -0.27 7.69
N GLU A 23 -2.03 -0.18 7.65
CA GLU A 23 -2.87 -1.32 7.24
C GLU A 23 -2.76 -1.63 5.75
N LYS A 24 -2.72 -0.60 4.89
CA LYS A 24 -2.57 -0.79 3.44
C LYS A 24 -1.27 -1.50 3.06
N TRP A 25 -0.18 -1.21 3.78
CA TRP A 25 1.15 -1.76 3.52
C TRP A 25 1.46 -2.96 4.42
N LYS A 26 0.42 -3.75 4.75
CA LYS A 26 0.51 -4.99 5.51
C LYS A 26 -0.07 -6.14 4.70
N CYS A 27 0.70 -7.23 4.61
CA CYS A 27 0.24 -8.46 3.98
C CYS A 27 -0.86 -9.09 4.83
N ASP A 28 -1.71 -9.93 4.23
CA ASP A 28 -2.71 -10.73 4.95
C ASP A 28 -2.09 -11.62 6.03
N CYS A 29 -0.81 -11.98 5.90
CA CYS A 29 -0.07 -12.71 6.95
C CYS A 29 0.38 -11.82 8.14
N GLY A 30 0.09 -10.52 8.11
CA GLY A 30 0.43 -9.54 9.13
C GLY A 30 1.79 -8.85 8.96
N MET A 31 2.63 -9.30 8.02
CA MET A 31 3.93 -8.68 7.78
C MET A 31 3.80 -7.38 6.97
N SER A 32 4.41 -6.30 7.46
CA SER A 32 4.54 -5.05 6.70
C SER A 32 5.45 -5.23 5.48
N PHE A 33 5.14 -4.53 4.39
CA PHE A 33 5.92 -4.55 3.16
C PHE A 33 6.10 -3.14 2.58
N SER A 34 7.17 -2.92 1.83
CA SER A 34 7.45 -1.65 1.17
C SER A 34 6.68 -1.47 -0.14
N TRP A 35 6.55 -0.23 -0.60
CA TRP A 35 5.66 0.13 -1.71
C TRP A 35 5.96 -0.55 -3.05
N TYR A 36 7.18 -1.07 -3.23
CA TYR A 36 7.65 -1.66 -4.48
C TYR A 36 7.98 -3.16 -4.35
N GLU A 37 7.70 -3.78 -3.22
CA GLU A 37 7.81 -5.23 -3.08
C GLU A 37 6.73 -5.95 -3.89
N LYS A 38 7.12 -7.01 -4.60
CA LYS A 38 6.19 -7.80 -5.43
C LYS A 38 5.58 -8.98 -4.69
N VAL A 39 6.34 -9.56 -3.75
CA VAL A 39 5.96 -10.76 -3.00
C VAL A 39 6.29 -10.56 -1.52
N CYS A 40 5.49 -11.15 -0.63
CA CYS A 40 5.74 -11.09 0.80
C CYS A 40 6.97 -11.92 1.19
N ASN A 41 7.89 -11.34 1.96
CA ASN A 41 9.09 -12.04 2.43
C ASN A 41 8.81 -13.16 3.45
N ASN A 42 7.59 -13.22 4.01
CA ASN A 42 7.19 -14.26 4.96
C ASN A 42 6.36 -15.37 4.31
N CYS A 43 5.27 -15.04 3.63
CA CYS A 43 4.33 -16.03 3.07
C CYS A 43 4.44 -16.22 1.55
N SER A 44 5.32 -15.47 0.86
CA SER A 44 5.55 -15.55 -0.59
C SER A 44 4.35 -15.26 -1.50
N ILE A 45 3.24 -14.75 -0.96
CA ILE A 45 2.06 -14.32 -1.73
C ILE A 45 2.38 -13.02 -2.49
N GLU A 46 1.80 -12.85 -3.69
CA GLU A 46 1.90 -11.60 -4.45
C GLU A 46 1.23 -10.45 -3.68
N LEU A 47 1.94 -9.33 -3.55
CA LEU A 47 1.49 -8.17 -2.78
C LEU A 47 0.72 -7.20 -3.67
N VAL A 48 -0.29 -6.52 -3.12
CA VAL A 48 -0.92 -5.36 -3.76
C VAL A 48 -0.04 -4.14 -3.51
N SER A 49 0.93 -3.92 -4.40
CA SER A 49 1.90 -2.84 -4.30
C SER A 49 1.98 -2.03 -5.59
N TYR A 50 2.76 -0.96 -5.61
CA TYR A 50 2.97 -0.22 -6.85
C TYR A 50 3.72 -1.04 -7.90
N ALA A 51 4.53 -2.03 -7.48
CA ALA A 51 5.25 -2.91 -8.41
C ALA A 51 4.34 -3.92 -9.13
N THR A 52 3.18 -4.26 -8.55
CA THR A 52 2.22 -5.22 -9.13
C THR A 52 1.02 -4.50 -9.77
N THR A 53 0.60 -3.34 -9.23
CA THR A 53 -0.53 -2.56 -9.75
C THR A 53 -0.27 -1.99 -11.16
N LEU A 54 0.99 -1.71 -11.51
CA LEU A 54 1.38 -1.30 -12.88
C LEU A 54 1.17 -2.42 -13.93
N ARG A 55 0.99 -3.68 -13.51
CA ARG A 55 0.65 -4.79 -14.43
C ARG A 55 -0.85 -4.86 -14.74
N ILE A 56 -1.71 -4.41 -13.83
CA ILE A 56 -3.17 -4.51 -13.96
C ILE A 56 -3.72 -3.49 -14.97
N ASN A 57 -3.07 -2.32 -15.10
CA ASN A 57 -3.52 -1.23 -15.98
C ASN A 57 -2.95 -1.30 -17.41
N LYS A 58 -2.45 -2.48 -17.83
CA LYS A 58 -1.92 -2.72 -19.17
C LYS A 58 -2.96 -3.49 -20.00
N ILE A 59 -4.10 -2.85 -20.28
CA ILE A 59 -5.12 -3.30 -21.26
C ILE A 59 -5.42 -2.11 -22.17
#